data_AF-A0A1V4UXD4-F1
#
_entry.id   AF-A0A1V4UXD4-F1
#
_cell.length_a   1.000
_cell.length_b   1.000
_cell.length_c   1.000
_cell.angle_alpha   90.00
_cell.angle_beta   90.00
_cell.angle_gamma   90.00
#
_symmetry.space_group_name_H-M   'P 1'
#
loop_
_entity.id
_entity.type
_entity.pdbx_description
1 polymer ?
#
loop_
_entity_poly.entity_id
_entity_poly.type
_entity_poly.pdbx_seq_one_letter_code
_entity_poly.pdbx_strand_id
1 'polypeptide(L)'
;MNAVERPWGKKELISEIGAYKIYKIIVDPNHRTSLHFHTSKNEIIIYLSGDLSDCVLNIPAGTVHRINGPALLIEISNGEESDVTRLEDDYARK
;
A
#
# COMPACT_ATOMS: atom_id res chain seq x y z
N MET A 1 13.60 4.20 -13.26
CA MET A 1 13.79 4.13 -11.79
C MET A 1 12.44 3.71 -11.21
N ASN A 2 12.36 2.55 -10.57
CA ASN A 2 11.08 1.92 -10.20
C ASN A 2 10.53 2.40 -8.85
N ALA A 3 11.22 3.30 -8.18
CA ALA A 3 10.90 3.83 -6.87
C ALA A 3 10.32 5.25 -6.97
N VAL A 4 9.17 5.46 -6.35
CA VAL A 4 8.45 6.73 -6.28
C VAL A 4 8.34 7.16 -4.81
N GLU A 5 8.89 8.34 -4.51
CA GLU A 5 8.75 8.96 -3.19
C GLU A 5 7.29 9.40 -2.98
N ARG A 6 6.79 9.16 -1.77
CA ARG A 6 5.44 9.48 -1.32
C ARG A 6 5.52 10.31 -0.04
N PRO A 7 4.52 11.14 0.27
CA PRO A 7 4.52 11.93 1.50
C PRO A 7 4.61 11.13 2.81
N TRP A 8 4.27 9.84 2.77
CA TRP A 8 4.34 8.92 3.91
C TRP A 8 5.56 8.00 3.91
N GLY A 9 6.43 8.10 2.90
CA GLY A 9 7.57 7.22 2.70
C GLY A 9 7.76 6.87 1.22
N LYS A 10 7.81 5.59 0.87
CA LYS A 10 8.25 5.17 -0.47
C LYS A 10 7.46 3.99 -1.02
N LYS A 11 7.17 4.00 -2.31
CA LYS A 11 6.60 2.87 -3.05
C LYS A 11 7.49 2.53 -4.26
N GLU A 12 7.92 1.29 -4.35
CA GLU A 12 8.80 0.81 -5.41
C GLU A 12 8.18 -0.41 -6.09
N LEU A 13 8.06 -0.38 -7.43
CA LEU A 13 7.63 -1.52 -8.22
C LEU A 13 8.79 -2.53 -8.35
N ILE A 14 8.63 -3.72 -7.77
CA ILE A 14 9.59 -4.81 -7.91
C ILE A 14 9.37 -5.54 -9.24
N SER A 15 8.12 -5.90 -9.54
CA SER A 15 7.78 -6.72 -10.70
C SER A 15 6.34 -6.54 -11.14
N GLU A 16 6.09 -6.84 -12.41
CA GLU A 16 4.77 -6.90 -13.03
C GLU A 16 4.63 -8.23 -13.76
N ILE A 17 3.58 -8.99 -13.43
CA ILE A 17 3.33 -10.34 -13.92
C ILE A 17 1.88 -10.40 -14.38
N GLY A 18 1.65 -10.18 -15.68
CA GLY A 18 0.30 -10.08 -16.23
C GLY A 18 -0.46 -8.93 -15.59
N ALA A 19 -1.62 -9.21 -14.99
CA ALA A 19 -2.44 -8.21 -14.32
C ALA A 19 -2.01 -7.87 -12.88
N TYR A 20 -0.94 -8.50 -12.38
CA TYR A 20 -0.47 -8.35 -11.01
C TYR A 20 0.78 -7.49 -10.94
N LYS A 21 0.86 -6.64 -9.92
CA LYS A 21 2.04 -5.86 -9.58
C LYS A 21 2.51 -6.21 -8.18
N ILE A 22 3.82 -6.24 -8.01
CA ILE A 22 4.48 -6.48 -6.72
C ILE A 22 5.23 -5.22 -6.35
N TYR A 23 4.87 -4.63 -5.21
CA TYR A 23 5.51 -3.43 -4.70
C TYR A 23 6.24 -3.70 -3.39
N LYS A 24 7.38 -3.04 -3.22
CA LYS A 24 7.97 -2.78 -1.92
C LYS A 24 7.48 -1.42 -1.44
N ILE A 25 6.96 -1.38 -0.22
CA ILE A 25 6.44 -0.16 0.39
C ILE A 25 7.13 0.05 1.73
N ILE A 26 7.57 1.29 1.96
CA ILE A 26 8.16 1.75 3.23
C ILE A 26 7.29 2.89 3.72
N VAL A 27 6.77 2.77 4.93
CA VAL A 27 6.05 3.85 5.62
C VAL A 27 6.93 4.35 6.76
N ASP A 28 7.23 5.64 6.77
CA ASP A 28 8.16 6.25 7.71
C ASP A 28 7.58 6.33 9.14
N PRO A 29 8.42 6.41 10.19
CA PRO A 29 7.96 6.59 11.56
C PRO A 29 7.05 7.82 11.73
N ASN A 30 5.92 7.68 12.42
CA ASN A 30 4.88 8.71 12.59
C ASN A 30 4.15 9.13 11.30
N HIS A 31 4.37 8.43 10.19
CA HIS A 31 3.60 8.60 8.97
C HIS A 31 2.61 7.44 8.80
N ARG A 32 1.56 7.67 8.01
CA ARG A 32 0.60 6.64 7.60
C ARG A 32 0.10 6.89 6.20
N THR A 33 -0.40 5.84 5.54
CA THR A 33 -1.14 6.00 4.29
C THR A 33 -2.51 6.62 4.54
N SER A 34 -3.15 7.11 3.48
CA SER A 34 -4.54 7.56 3.53
C SER A 34 -5.42 6.44 4.10
N LEU A 35 -6.50 6.77 4.80
CA LEU A 35 -7.58 5.80 4.97
C LEU A 35 -8.26 5.66 3.61
N HIS A 36 -8.29 4.47 3.04
CA HIS A 36 -8.75 4.28 1.67
C HIS A 36 -9.32 2.88 1.44
N PHE A 37 -9.95 2.72 0.28
CA PHE A 37 -10.33 1.43 -0.28
C PHE A 37 -10.13 1.44 -1.79
N HIS A 38 -10.19 0.26 -2.40
CA HIS A 38 -10.16 0.08 -3.85
C HIS A 38 -11.50 -0.48 -4.33
N THR A 39 -11.95 -0.08 -5.52
CA THR A 39 -13.25 -0.50 -6.05
C THR A 39 -13.18 -1.90 -6.67
N SER A 40 -12.04 -2.23 -7.29
CA SER A 40 -11.83 -3.45 -8.07
C SER A 40 -10.54 -4.19 -7.71
N LYS A 41 -9.55 -3.46 -7.19
CA LYS A 41 -8.25 -4.00 -6.81
C LYS A 41 -8.34 -4.81 -5.50
N ASN A 42 -7.76 -6.02 -5.52
CA ASN A 42 -7.52 -6.82 -4.33
C ASN A 42 -6.02 -6.77 -4.03
N GLU A 43 -5.68 -6.82 -2.75
CA GLU A 43 -4.31 -6.72 -2.29
C GLU A 43 -4.00 -7.82 -1.29
N ILE A 44 -2.80 -8.37 -1.37
CA ILE A 44 -2.19 -9.16 -0.31
C ILE A 44 -1.02 -8.35 0.19
N ILE A 45 -1.03 -8.02 1.48
CA ILE A 45 0.04 -7.27 2.14
C ILE A 45 0.79 -8.21 3.07
N ILE A 46 2.09 -8.31 2.88
CA ILE A 46 3.01 -9.05 3.73
C ILE A 46 3.85 -8.02 4.49
N TYR A 47 3.71 -8.00 5.82
CA TYR A 47 4.52 -7.14 6.68
C TYR A 47 5.86 -7.80 6.97
N LEU A 48 6.95 -7.15 6.55
CA LEU A 48 8.33 -7.60 6.79
C LEU A 48 8.95 -6.93 8.03
N SER A 49 8.38 -5.82 8.50
CA SER A 49 8.77 -5.17 9.75
C SER A 49 7.64 -4.26 10.27
N GLY A 50 7.81 -3.77 11.50
CA GLY A 50 6.84 -2.93 12.20
C GLY A 50 5.96 -3.75 13.16
N ASP A 51 4.89 -3.13 13.67
CA ASP A 51 4.04 -3.73 14.70
C ASP A 51 3.33 -5.02 14.25
N LEU A 52 3.12 -5.17 12.94
CA LEU A 52 2.49 -6.34 12.32
C LEU A 52 3.51 -7.25 11.62
N SER A 53 4.79 -7.22 12.00
CA SER A 53 5.82 -8.10 11.41
C SER A 53 5.34 -9.56 11.31
N ASP A 54 5.66 -10.19 10.18
CA ASP A 54 5.31 -11.59 9.85
C ASP A 54 3.80 -11.85 9.65
N CYS A 55 2.97 -10.80 9.64
CA CYS A 55 1.56 -10.90 9.27
C CYS A 55 1.35 -10.84 7.75
N VAL A 56 0.40 -11.65 7.27
CA VAL A 56 -0.12 -11.60 5.90
C VAL A 56 -1.60 -11.21 5.96
N LEU A 57 -1.94 -10.10 5.32
CA LEU A 57 -3.32 -9.61 5.23
C LEU A 57 -3.83 -9.77 3.81
N ASN A 58 -4.99 -10.40 3.68
CA ASN A 58 -5.77 -10.37 2.45
C ASN A 58 -6.77 -9.21 2.54
N ILE A 59 -6.71 -8.30 1.58
CA ILE A 59 -7.53 -7.08 1.51
C ILE A 59 -8.33 -7.14 0.21
N PRO A 60 -9.54 -7.72 0.24
CA PRO A 60 -10.44 -7.71 -0.90
C PRO A 60 -10.87 -6.29 -1.29
N ALA A 61 -11.26 -6.11 -2.55
CA ALA A 61 -11.88 -4.87 -3.02
C ALA A 61 -13.05 -4.44 -2.12
N GLY A 62 -13.18 -3.14 -1.88
CA GLY A 62 -14.15 -2.53 -0.96
C GLY A 62 -13.70 -2.51 0.50
N THR A 63 -12.60 -3.19 0.88
CA THR A 63 -12.10 -3.18 2.25
C THR A 63 -11.41 -1.85 2.57
N VAL A 64 -11.96 -1.13 3.54
CA VAL A 64 -11.35 0.10 4.05
C VAL A 64 -10.16 -0.25 4.93
N HIS A 65 -8.98 0.29 4.60
CA HIS A 65 -7.76 0.00 5.32
C HIS A 65 -6.78 1.19 5.28
N ARG A 66 -5.77 1.13 6.15
CA ARG A 66 -4.63 2.06 6.17
C ARG A 66 -3.41 1.37 6.78
N ILE A 67 -2.23 1.87 6.44
CA ILE A 67 -0.96 1.36 6.94
C ILE A 67 -0.32 2.44 7.80
N ASN A 68 0.00 2.11 9.05
CA ASN A 68 0.74 2.99 9.94
C ASN A 68 2.22 2.61 9.91
N GLY A 69 3.08 3.62 9.85
CA GLY A 69 4.52 3.46 9.98
C GLY A 69 4.96 3.51 11.45
N PRO A 70 6.19 3.04 11.74
CA PRO A 70 7.15 2.51 10.77
C PRO A 70 6.80 1.10 10.29
N ALA A 71 6.84 0.88 8.97
CA ALA A 71 6.57 -0.43 8.39
C ALA A 71 7.34 -0.64 7.08
N LEU A 72 7.82 -1.88 6.87
CA LEU A 72 8.29 -2.38 5.58
C LEU A 72 7.35 -3.49 5.14
N LEU A 73 6.83 -3.41 3.92
CA LEU A 73 5.87 -4.36 3.40
C LEU A 73 6.08 -4.69 1.92
N ILE A 74 5.59 -5.88 1.55
CA ILE A 74 5.37 -6.29 0.16
C ILE A 74 3.87 -6.28 -0.10
N GLU A 75 3.45 -5.52 -1.11
CA GLU A 75 2.08 -5.52 -1.62
C GLU A 75 2.07 -6.32 -2.93
N ILE A 76 1.20 -7.32 -3.02
CA ILE A 76 0.87 -8.01 -4.27
C ILE A 76 -0.57 -7.64 -4.59
N SER A 77 -0.83 -7.07 -5.76
CA SER A 77 -2.16 -6.60 -6.06
C SER A 77 -2.51 -6.66 -7.53
N ASN A 78 -3.82 -6.77 -7.83
CA ASN A 78 -4.35 -6.82 -9.18
C ASN A 78 -5.10 -5.52 -9.51
N GLY A 79 -4.69 -4.79 -10.54
CA GLY A 79 -5.43 -3.61 -11.02
C GLY A 79 -4.62 -2.32 -11.11
N GLU A 80 -5.32 -1.26 -11.47
CA GLU A 80 -4.74 0.04 -11.80
C GLU A 80 -4.38 0.84 -10.54
N GLU A 81 -3.28 1.62 -10.61
CA GLU A 81 -2.88 2.50 -9.50
C GLU A 81 -3.90 3.63 -9.23
N SER A 82 -4.73 3.95 -10.23
CA SER A 82 -5.77 4.98 -10.14
C SER A 82 -7.02 4.51 -9.38
N ASP A 83 -7.21 3.20 -9.17
CA ASP A 83 -8.37 2.65 -8.45
C ASP A 83 -8.19 2.83 -6.94
N VAL A 84 -8.21 4.06 -6.43
CA VAL A 84 -8.08 4.35 -5.00
C VAL A 84 -9.04 5.48 -4.61
N THR A 85 -9.90 5.19 -3.63
CA THR A 85 -10.79 6.20 -3.03
C THR A 85 -10.28 6.53 -1.63
N ARG A 86 -9.90 7.80 -1.42
CA ARG A 86 -9.41 8.29 -0.13
C ARG A 86 -10.55 8.83 0.72
N LEU A 87 -10.61 8.39 1.98
CA LEU A 87 -11.57 8.84 2.99
C LEU A 87 -10.93 9.86 3.93
N GLU A 88 -9.67 9.64 4.30
CA GLU A 88 -8.87 10.57 5.11
C GLU A 88 -7.45 10.61 4.56
N ASP A 89 -6.88 11.81 4.40
CA ASP A 89 -5.51 11.99 3.91
C ASP A 89 -4.79 13.09 4.70
N ASP A 90 -3.66 12.73 5.32
CA ASP A 90 -2.86 13.66 6.12
C ASP A 90 -2.04 14.65 5.26
N TYR A 91 -2.03 14.48 3.93
CA TYR A 91 -1.17 15.21 3.00
C TYR A 91 -1.96 15.99 1.94
N ALA A 92 -3.27 16.18 2.18
CA ALA A 92 -4.18 16.89 1.29
C ALA A 92 -4.16 16.41 -0.18
N ARG A 93 -3.86 15.12 -0.41
CA ARG A 93 -3.93 14.52 -1.75
C ARG A 93 -5.40 14.30 -2.11
N LYS A 94 -5.78 14.71 -3.33
CA LYS A 94 -7.10 14.42 -3.90
C LYS A 94 -7.22 12.95 -4.27
#